data_AF-A0A841ZTF0-F1
#
_entry.id   AF-A0A841ZTF0-F1
#
_cell.length_a   1.000
_cell.length_b   1.000
_cell.length_c   1.000
_cell.angle_alpha   90.00
_cell.angle_beta   90.00
_cell.angle_gamma   90.00
#
_symmetry.space_group_name_H-M   'P 1'
#
loop_
_entity.id
_entity.type
_entity.pdbx_description
1 polymer ?
#
loop_
_entity_poly.entity_id
_entity_poly.type
_entity_poly.pdbx_seq_one_letter_code
_entity_poly.pdbx_strand_id
1 'polypeptide(L)'
;MAWIGGIATVPKFRKNGLARQLMEALISDYGKQGVAESWLEVITNNHPAIRLYESLGYEKINDLTFLNGDLQNYDKTEVTLTSITGEPISENPNTPWQNLISEQTKAASIWQNNQNLGHIIYRISENGLTLLQLSLQNDDQILNVLQTFFNQFGAIPCIISNQEISRPFLAICMQNGFTEVAQQMQMRKTIHS
;
A
#
# COMPACT_ATOMS: atom_id res chain seq x y z
N MET A 1 -7.38 12.68 -11.42
CA MET A 1 -7.62 11.35 -10.84
C MET A 1 -8.38 11.53 -9.53
N ALA A 2 -9.33 10.66 -9.20
CA ALA A 2 -10.07 10.69 -7.94
C ALA A 2 -10.01 9.32 -7.23
N TRP A 3 -9.84 9.32 -5.90
CA TRP A 3 -9.86 8.11 -5.07
C TRP A 3 -11.16 8.03 -4.27
N ILE A 4 -11.75 6.83 -4.25
CA ILE A 4 -12.91 6.52 -3.44
C ILE A 4 -12.46 5.66 -2.26
N GLY A 5 -12.67 6.18 -1.05
CA GLY A 5 -12.42 5.48 0.21
C GLY A 5 -13.63 5.56 1.14
N GLY A 6 -13.69 4.66 2.13
CA GLY A 6 -14.64 4.76 3.24
C GLY A 6 -16.12 4.54 2.92
N ILE A 7 -16.45 3.91 1.78
CA ILE A 7 -17.86 3.61 1.46
C ILE A 7 -18.37 2.49 2.35
N ALA A 8 -19.41 2.80 3.13
CA ALA A 8 -20.12 1.83 3.95
C ALA A 8 -21.62 2.05 3.88
N THR A 9 -22.37 0.96 3.92
CA THR A 9 -23.83 0.99 4.14
C THR A 9 -24.16 0.32 5.47
N VAL A 10 -24.91 1.04 6.30
CA VAL A 10 -25.41 0.54 7.59
C VAL A 10 -26.23 -0.73 7.34
N PRO A 11 -26.06 -1.82 8.12
CA PRO A 11 -26.68 -3.12 7.86
C PRO A 11 -28.19 -3.07 7.56
N LYS A 12 -28.93 -2.23 8.30
CA LYS A 12 -30.39 -2.04 8.15
C LYS A 12 -30.82 -1.54 6.76
N PHE A 13 -29.94 -0.85 6.04
CA PHE A 13 -30.26 -0.24 4.75
C PHE A 13 -29.61 -0.95 3.55
N ARG A 14 -28.96 -2.10 3.76
CA ARG A 14 -28.38 -2.91 2.70
C ARG A 14 -29.45 -3.47 1.75
N LYS A 15 -29.04 -3.84 0.54
CA LYS A 15 -29.91 -4.39 -0.53
C LYS A 15 -30.99 -3.43 -1.06
N ASN A 16 -30.95 -2.15 -0.71
CA ASN A 16 -31.85 -1.10 -1.25
C ASN A 16 -31.22 -0.26 -2.39
N GLY A 17 -30.11 -0.71 -2.97
CA GLY A 17 -29.45 0.02 -4.07
C GLY A 17 -28.72 1.31 -3.68
N LEU A 18 -28.70 1.71 -2.40
CA LEU A 18 -28.10 2.98 -1.96
C LEU A 18 -26.62 3.13 -2.34
N ALA A 19 -25.82 2.07 -2.20
CA ALA A 19 -24.41 2.12 -2.59
C ALA A 19 -24.23 2.36 -4.09
N ARG A 20 -25.12 1.80 -4.92
CA ARG A 20 -25.14 2.04 -6.36
C ARG A 20 -25.47 3.51 -6.67
N GLN A 21 -26.56 4.02 -6.08
CA GLN A 21 -26.97 5.42 -6.28
C GLN A 21 -25.87 6.40 -5.89
N LEU A 22 -25.20 6.16 -4.76
CA LEU A 22 -24.06 6.96 -4.32
C LEU A 22 -22.93 6.93 -5.34
N MET A 23 -22.51 5.74 -5.79
CA MET A 23 -21.43 5.59 -6.76
C MET A 23 -21.77 6.22 -8.12
N GLU A 24 -23.00 6.04 -8.61
CA GLU A 24 -23.45 6.62 -9.89
C GLU A 24 -23.48 8.15 -9.82
N ALA A 25 -23.92 8.72 -8.69
CA ALA A 25 -23.87 10.16 -8.46
C ALA A 25 -22.42 10.69 -8.45
N LEU A 26 -21.51 10.00 -7.76
CA LEU A 26 -20.08 10.36 -7.73
C LEU A 26 -19.44 10.30 -9.12
N ILE A 27 -19.68 9.22 -9.86
CA ILE A 27 -19.15 9.05 -11.23
C ILE A 27 -19.69 10.14 -12.18
N SER A 28 -20.96 10.50 -12.05
CA SER A 28 -21.55 11.59 -12.84
C SER A 28 -20.91 12.94 -12.53
N ASP A 29 -20.65 13.22 -11.25
CA ASP A 29 -19.99 14.45 -10.81
C ASP A 29 -18.53 14.52 -11.28
N TYR A 30 -17.81 13.39 -11.24
CA TYR A 30 -16.45 13.27 -11.77
C TYR A 30 -16.35 13.65 -13.25
N GLY A 31 -17.30 13.23 -14.09
CA GLY A 31 -17.35 13.62 -15.50
C GLY A 31 -17.46 15.14 -15.67
N LYS A 32 -18.30 15.80 -14.85
CA LYS A 32 -18.46 17.27 -14.89
C LYS A 32 -17.22 18.02 -14.42
N GLN A 33 -16.41 17.41 -13.55
CA GLN A 33 -15.18 17.99 -13.01
C GLN A 33 -13.93 17.66 -13.82
N GLY A 34 -14.06 16.96 -14.96
CA GLY A 34 -12.92 16.59 -15.80
C GLY A 34 -12.00 15.55 -15.16
N VAL A 35 -12.50 14.77 -14.19
CA VAL A 35 -11.76 13.63 -13.65
C VAL A 35 -11.67 12.56 -14.74
N ALA A 36 -10.45 12.18 -15.12
CA ALA A 36 -10.23 11.16 -16.16
C ALA A 36 -10.34 9.71 -15.65
N GLU A 37 -9.98 9.47 -14.39
CA GLU A 37 -9.97 8.14 -13.79
C GLU A 37 -10.42 8.18 -12.33
N SER A 38 -11.20 7.19 -11.93
CA SER A 38 -11.59 6.92 -10.56
C SER A 38 -11.01 5.60 -10.07
N TRP A 39 -10.46 5.61 -8.86
CA TRP A 39 -9.73 4.50 -8.26
C TRP A 39 -10.30 4.14 -6.89
N LEU A 40 -10.23 2.86 -6.52
CA LEU A 40 -10.61 2.37 -5.20
C LEU A 40 -9.78 1.16 -4.77
N GLU A 41 -9.74 0.92 -3.48
CA GLU A 41 -9.28 -0.34 -2.87
C GLU A 41 -10.47 -1.05 -2.22
N VAL A 42 -10.59 -2.35 -2.45
CA VAL A 42 -11.66 -3.17 -1.87
C VAL A 42 -11.09 -4.44 -1.26
N ILE A 43 -11.52 -4.78 -0.05
CA ILE A 43 -11.17 -6.05 0.62
C ILE A 43 -11.62 -7.22 -0.26
N THR A 44 -10.74 -8.19 -0.52
CA THR A 44 -10.97 -9.29 -1.48
C THR A 44 -12.20 -10.15 -1.14
N ASN A 45 -12.51 -10.30 0.15
CA ASN A 45 -13.68 -11.05 0.62
C ASN A 45 -15.00 -10.25 0.59
N ASN A 46 -14.97 -8.98 0.18
CA ASN A 46 -16.17 -8.15 0.04
C ASN A 46 -16.83 -8.35 -1.34
N HIS A 47 -17.23 -9.59 -1.63
CA HIS A 47 -17.85 -9.95 -2.90
C HIS A 47 -19.06 -9.08 -3.29
N PRO A 48 -19.94 -8.62 -2.37
CA PRO A 48 -21.00 -7.68 -2.71
C PRO A 48 -20.49 -6.34 -3.26
N ALA A 49 -19.43 -5.78 -2.68
CA ALA A 49 -18.84 -4.52 -3.15
C ALA A 49 -18.10 -4.72 -4.48
N ILE A 50 -17.33 -5.81 -4.61
CA ILE A 50 -16.64 -6.15 -5.87
C ILE A 50 -17.64 -6.23 -7.03
N ARG A 51 -18.73 -7.00 -6.88
CA ARG A 51 -19.78 -7.08 -7.91
C ARG A 51 -20.42 -5.73 -8.22
N LEU A 52 -20.60 -4.87 -7.22
CA LEU A 52 -21.10 -3.52 -7.43
C LEU A 52 -20.11 -2.72 -8.30
N TYR A 53 -18.83 -2.70 -7.96
CA TYR A 53 -17.81 -1.95 -8.68
C TYR A 53 -17.64 -2.46 -10.12
N GLU A 54 -17.57 -3.78 -10.31
CA GLU A 54 -17.53 -4.40 -11.65
C GLU A 54 -18.74 -3.99 -12.49
N SER A 55 -19.95 -4.02 -11.91
CA SER A 55 -21.17 -3.61 -12.62
C SER A 55 -21.23 -2.12 -12.96
N LEU A 56 -20.39 -1.30 -12.34
CA LEU A 56 -20.23 0.13 -12.64
C LEU A 56 -19.07 0.36 -13.64
N GLY A 57 -18.43 -0.71 -14.11
CA GLY A 57 -17.31 -0.66 -15.06
C GLY A 57 -15.98 -0.30 -14.41
N TYR A 58 -15.77 -0.67 -13.14
CA TYR A 58 -14.42 -0.74 -12.58
C TYR A 58 -13.76 -2.05 -12.99
N GLU A 59 -12.48 -1.97 -13.34
CA GLU A 59 -11.63 -3.08 -13.71
C GLU A 59 -10.55 -3.27 -12.65
N LYS A 60 -10.19 -4.53 -12.37
CA LYS A 60 -9.09 -4.86 -11.46
C LYS A 60 -7.75 -4.42 -12.05
N ILE A 61 -6.91 -3.82 -11.21
CA ILE A 61 -5.53 -3.44 -11.56
C ILE A 61 -4.53 -4.44 -10.99
N ASN A 62 -4.58 -4.70 -9.69
CA ASN A 62 -3.70 -5.65 -8.98
C ASN A 62 -4.35 -6.11 -7.67
N ASP A 63 -3.76 -7.11 -7.04
CA ASP A 63 -4.06 -7.49 -5.66
C ASP A 63 -2.95 -7.00 -4.73
N LEU A 64 -3.36 -6.62 -3.53
CA LEU A 64 -2.51 -6.10 -2.47
C LEU A 64 -2.63 -6.98 -1.24
N THR A 65 -1.54 -7.11 -0.48
CA THR A 65 -1.53 -7.71 0.84
C THR A 65 -0.99 -6.75 1.88
N PHE A 66 -1.51 -6.88 3.08
CA PHE A 66 -1.03 -6.20 4.28
C PHE A 66 -0.45 -7.26 5.21
N LEU A 67 0.82 -7.08 5.60
CA LEU A 67 1.47 -7.93 6.59
C LEU A 67 1.69 -7.19 7.91
N ASN A 68 1.61 -7.91 9.01
CA ASN A 68 1.96 -7.43 10.34
C ASN A 68 2.85 -8.43 11.07
N GLY A 69 3.78 -7.92 11.87
CA GLY A 69 4.66 -8.69 12.74
C GLY A 69 5.42 -7.74 13.67
N ASP A 70 6.33 -8.29 14.46
CA ASP A 70 7.29 -7.50 15.22
C ASP A 70 8.66 -7.59 14.54
N LEU A 71 9.44 -6.51 14.59
CA LEU A 71 10.84 -6.59 14.23
C LEU A 71 11.54 -7.58 15.18
N GLN A 72 12.42 -8.39 14.60
CA GLN A 72 13.25 -9.32 15.34
C GLN A 72 14.70 -9.19 14.88
N ASN A 73 15.61 -9.85 15.60
CA ASN A 73 16.96 -10.02 15.09
C ASN A 73 16.93 -11.07 13.98
N TYR A 74 17.22 -10.67 12.74
CA TYR A 74 17.21 -11.54 11.56
C TYR A 74 18.60 -12.13 11.24
N ASP A 75 19.62 -11.82 12.07
CA ASP A 75 21.01 -12.24 11.87
C ASP A 75 21.55 -11.87 10.48
N LYS A 76 21.27 -10.63 10.06
CA LYS A 76 21.72 -10.07 8.78
C LYS A 76 22.70 -8.92 8.98
N THR A 77 23.50 -8.67 7.95
CA THR A 77 24.32 -7.47 7.89
C THR A 77 23.43 -6.26 7.67
N GLU A 78 23.55 -5.23 8.50
CA GLU A 78 22.80 -3.99 8.30
C GLU A 78 23.20 -3.27 7.00
N VAL A 79 22.24 -2.51 6.46
CA VAL A 79 22.44 -1.56 5.36
C VAL A 79 22.50 -0.13 5.91
N THR A 80 23.11 0.76 5.14
CA THR A 80 23.10 2.19 5.42
C THR A 80 21.85 2.82 4.80
N LEU A 81 21.07 3.55 5.61
CA LEU A 81 19.93 4.35 5.16
C LEU A 81 20.33 5.82 5.07
N THR A 82 20.34 6.38 3.87
CA THR A 82 20.64 7.79 3.63
C THR A 82 19.36 8.54 3.28
N SER A 83 18.96 9.49 4.13
CA SER A 83 17.73 10.28 3.96
C SER A 83 17.71 10.96 2.59
N ILE A 84 16.57 10.87 1.90
CA ILE A 84 16.30 11.62 0.67
C ILE A 84 15.59 12.91 1.08
N THR A 85 16.23 14.05 0.85
CA THR A 85 15.68 15.37 1.19
C THR A 85 15.66 16.27 -0.04
N GLY A 86 14.53 16.92 -0.33
CA GLY A 86 14.46 18.01 -1.31
C GLY A 86 14.30 17.60 -2.78
N GLU A 87 14.50 16.34 -3.14
CA GLU A 87 14.17 15.84 -4.48
C GLU A 87 12.77 15.22 -4.52
N PRO A 88 11.95 15.52 -5.54
CA PRO A 88 10.68 14.84 -5.72
C PRO A 88 10.93 13.37 -6.01
N ILE A 89 10.45 12.49 -5.14
CA ILE A 89 10.41 11.06 -5.43
C ILE A 89 9.30 10.85 -6.44
N SER A 90 9.64 10.36 -7.63
CA SER A 90 8.66 10.02 -8.65
C SER A 90 7.83 8.84 -8.17
N GLU A 91 6.60 9.10 -7.73
CA GLU A 91 5.68 8.04 -7.33
C GLU A 91 5.08 7.33 -8.54
N ASN A 92 4.96 6.01 -8.42
CA ASN A 92 4.24 5.23 -9.42
C ASN A 92 2.77 5.67 -9.43
N PRO A 93 2.15 5.97 -10.59
CA PRO A 93 0.73 6.32 -10.68
C PRO A 93 -0.22 5.28 -10.06
N ASN A 94 0.20 4.01 -10.02
CA ASN A 94 -0.59 2.91 -9.46
C ASN A 94 -0.34 2.69 -7.96
N THR A 95 0.44 3.55 -7.30
CA THR A 95 0.72 3.43 -5.86
C THR A 95 -0.60 3.35 -5.07
N PRO A 96 -0.77 2.33 -4.21
CA PRO A 96 -1.92 2.21 -3.33
C PRO A 96 -2.14 3.51 -2.54
N TRP A 97 -3.38 3.94 -2.35
CA TRP A 97 -3.63 5.28 -1.79
C TRP A 97 -3.09 5.42 -0.36
N GLN A 98 -3.05 4.31 0.40
CA GLN A 98 -2.51 4.27 1.77
C GLN A 98 -0.97 4.36 1.80
N ASN A 99 -0.32 4.11 0.66
CA ASN A 99 1.13 4.11 0.52
C ASN A 99 1.67 5.40 -0.10
N LEU A 100 0.81 6.36 -0.43
CA LEU A 100 1.21 7.66 -0.98
C LEU A 100 2.11 8.44 -0.02
N ILE A 101 3.09 9.15 -0.58
CA ILE A 101 3.99 10.04 0.15
C ILE A 101 3.19 11.19 0.78
N SER A 102 3.56 11.56 2.00
CA SER A 102 2.91 12.64 2.77
C SER A 102 3.93 13.30 3.68
N GLU A 103 3.57 14.39 4.35
CA GLU A 103 4.48 15.07 5.30
C GLU A 103 4.99 14.15 6.43
N GLN A 104 4.26 13.09 6.75
CA GLN A 104 4.62 12.14 7.81
C GLN A 104 5.54 11.02 7.33
N THR A 105 5.79 10.90 6.01
CA THR A 105 6.66 9.86 5.47
C THR A 105 8.12 10.27 5.52
N LYS A 106 8.97 9.30 5.81
CA LYS A 106 10.42 9.39 5.63
C LYS A 106 10.80 8.62 4.37
N ALA A 107 11.77 9.15 3.65
CA ALA A 107 12.34 8.51 2.48
C ALA A 107 13.84 8.31 2.68
N ALA A 108 14.35 7.14 2.33
CA ALA A 108 15.78 6.84 2.39
C ALA A 108 16.22 6.00 1.20
N SER A 109 17.42 6.28 0.70
CA SER A 109 18.15 5.40 -0.19
C SER A 109 18.88 4.33 0.62
N ILE A 110 18.97 3.13 0.09
CA ILE A 110 19.51 1.94 0.76
C ILE A 110 20.86 1.61 0.14
N TRP A 111 21.90 1.50 0.97
CA TRP A 111 23.27 1.28 0.51
C TRP A 111 23.95 0.15 1.26
N GLN A 112 24.76 -0.62 0.55
CA GLN A 112 25.67 -1.61 1.13
C GLN A 112 26.96 -1.66 0.31
N ASN A 113 28.13 -1.61 0.96
CA ASN A 113 29.44 -1.64 0.29
C ASN A 113 29.56 -0.63 -0.86
N ASN A 114 29.08 0.60 -0.66
CA ASN A 114 29.00 1.68 -1.65
C ASN A 114 28.13 1.39 -2.89
N GLN A 115 27.37 0.30 -2.91
CA GLN A 115 26.37 0.02 -3.93
C GLN A 115 24.99 0.50 -3.46
N ASN A 116 24.28 1.22 -4.33
CA ASN A 116 22.87 1.55 -4.11
C ASN A 116 22.03 0.29 -4.36
N LEU A 117 21.28 -0.15 -3.35
CA LEU A 117 20.41 -1.32 -3.43
C LEU A 117 18.96 -0.95 -3.75
N GLY A 118 18.59 0.32 -3.61
CA GLY A 118 17.26 0.84 -3.87
C GLY A 118 16.84 1.94 -2.88
N HIS A 119 15.55 2.02 -2.57
CA HIS A 119 14.99 3.03 -1.66
C HIS A 119 13.79 2.51 -0.88
N ILE A 120 13.48 3.18 0.22
CA ILE A 120 12.34 2.88 1.09
C ILE A 120 11.60 4.16 1.46
N ILE A 121 10.27 4.09 1.45
CA ILE A 121 9.34 5.06 2.03
C ILE A 121 8.68 4.41 3.23
N TYR A 122 8.76 5.05 4.38
CA TYR A 122 8.28 4.47 5.64
C TYR A 122 7.79 5.55 6.61
N ARG A 123 7.09 5.12 7.65
CA ARG A 123 6.72 5.94 8.82
C ARG A 123 7.24 5.26 10.07
N ILE A 124 7.70 6.05 11.03
CA ILE A 124 7.99 5.62 12.39
C ILE A 124 7.10 6.44 13.31
N SER A 125 6.40 5.76 14.23
CA SER A 125 5.56 6.39 15.25
C SER A 125 5.68 5.62 16.56
N GLU A 126 4.94 6.04 17.59
CA GLU A 126 4.82 5.28 18.84
C GLU A 126 4.27 3.86 18.65
N ASN A 127 3.50 3.64 17.56
CA ASN A 127 2.92 2.33 17.23
C ASN A 127 3.88 1.42 16.45
N GLY A 128 5.12 1.87 16.21
CA GLY A 128 6.14 1.10 15.50
C GLY A 128 6.44 1.61 14.08
N LEU A 129 6.97 0.70 13.26
CA LEU A 129 7.38 0.93 11.87
C LEU A 129 6.23 0.59 10.91
N THR A 130 5.98 1.47 9.94
CA THR A 130 5.16 1.14 8.77
C THR A 130 6.00 1.31 7.52
N LEU A 131 6.26 0.21 6.82
CA LEU A 131 6.82 0.21 5.48
C LEU A 131 5.70 0.49 4.48
N LEU A 132 5.82 1.57 3.71
CA LEU A 132 4.81 2.00 2.72
C LEU A 132 5.24 1.65 1.30
N GLN A 133 6.49 1.94 0.94
CA GLN A 133 7.04 1.61 -0.36
C GLN A 133 8.45 1.09 -0.17
N LEU A 134 8.83 0.09 -0.96
CA LEU A 134 10.18 -0.45 -0.97
C LEU A 134 10.55 -0.73 -2.41
N SER A 135 11.73 -0.33 -2.84
CA SER A 135 12.32 -0.78 -4.08
C SER A 135 13.69 -1.36 -3.74
N LEU A 136 13.91 -2.61 -4.16
CA LEU A 136 15.17 -3.31 -3.99
C LEU A 136 15.56 -3.91 -5.33
N GLN A 137 16.84 -3.84 -5.66
CA GLN A 137 17.40 -4.54 -6.83
C GLN A 137 17.35 -6.07 -6.63
N ASN A 138 17.47 -6.52 -5.37
CA ASN A 138 17.30 -7.91 -4.97
C ASN A 138 16.43 -7.96 -3.71
N ASP A 139 15.26 -8.59 -3.81
CA ASP A 139 14.28 -8.73 -2.73
C ASP A 139 14.83 -9.54 -1.53
N ASP A 140 15.86 -10.37 -1.70
CA ASP A 140 16.53 -11.09 -0.60
C ASP A 140 17.13 -10.14 0.46
N GLN A 141 17.39 -8.89 0.08
CA GLN A 141 17.93 -7.86 0.96
C GLN A 141 16.90 -7.26 1.94
N ILE A 142 15.62 -7.67 1.86
CA ILE A 142 14.59 -7.16 2.79
C ILE A 142 14.99 -7.37 4.25
N LEU A 143 15.54 -8.54 4.60
CA LEU A 143 15.91 -8.83 5.98
C LEU A 143 17.09 -7.97 6.45
N ASN A 144 17.99 -7.57 5.56
CA ASN A 144 19.05 -6.62 5.88
C ASN A 144 18.49 -5.23 6.19
N VAL A 145 17.46 -4.79 5.45
CA VAL A 145 16.74 -3.53 5.72
C VAL A 145 16.01 -3.60 7.06
N LEU A 146 15.24 -4.66 7.30
CA LEU A 146 14.53 -4.86 8.57
C LEU A 146 15.48 -5.00 9.76
N GLN A 147 16.66 -5.61 9.55
CA GLN A 147 17.71 -5.66 10.55
C GLN A 147 18.22 -4.26 10.91
N THR A 148 18.44 -3.36 9.93
CA THR A 148 18.83 -1.97 10.23
C THR A 148 17.82 -1.29 11.15
N PHE A 149 16.52 -1.47 10.89
CA PHE A 149 15.48 -0.93 11.77
C PHE A 149 15.47 -1.61 13.15
N PHE A 150 15.66 -2.92 13.22
CA PHE A 150 15.76 -3.63 14.49
C PHE A 150 16.96 -3.15 15.32
N ASN A 151 18.13 -2.96 14.71
CA ASN A 151 19.31 -2.45 15.39
C ASN A 151 19.07 -1.04 15.98
N GLN A 152 18.28 -0.22 15.27
CA GLN A 152 17.99 1.15 15.68
C GLN A 152 16.89 1.25 16.74
N PHE A 153 15.83 0.43 16.65
CA PHE A 153 14.61 0.59 17.45
C PHE A 153 14.29 -0.60 18.36
N GLY A 154 14.98 -1.73 18.21
CA GLY A 154 14.69 -2.99 18.88
C GLY A 154 13.47 -3.71 18.29
N ALA A 155 12.88 -4.59 19.10
CA ALA A 155 11.70 -5.37 18.73
C ALA A 155 10.42 -4.53 18.86
N ILE A 156 10.15 -3.70 17.84
CA ILE A 156 8.93 -2.90 17.73
C ILE A 156 7.98 -3.50 16.70
N PRO A 157 6.66 -3.21 16.78
CA PRO A 157 5.72 -3.61 15.74
C PRO A 157 6.13 -3.07 14.37
N CYS A 158 5.90 -3.89 13.34
CA CYS A 158 6.19 -3.57 11.95
C CYS A 158 5.01 -3.97 11.06
N ILE A 159 4.54 -2.99 10.31
CA ILE A 159 3.51 -3.14 9.30
C ILE A 159 4.16 -3.02 7.92
N ILE A 160 3.86 -3.97 7.04
CA ILE A 160 4.17 -3.89 5.61
C ILE A 160 2.83 -3.62 4.91
N SER A 161 2.61 -2.36 4.55
CA SER A 161 1.32 -1.86 4.09
C SER A 161 1.10 -2.11 2.61
N ASN A 162 -0.01 -2.77 2.25
CA ASN A 162 -0.58 -2.80 0.90
C ASN A 162 0.44 -2.99 -0.23
N GLN A 163 1.22 -4.06 -0.16
CA GLN A 163 2.19 -4.39 -1.21
C GLN A 163 1.53 -5.28 -2.26
N GLU A 164 1.93 -5.15 -3.52
CA GLU A 164 1.45 -6.06 -4.56
C GLU A 164 1.82 -7.51 -4.23
N ILE A 165 0.86 -8.42 -4.28
CA ILE A 165 1.06 -9.82 -3.84
C ILE A 165 2.16 -10.57 -4.62
N SER A 166 2.48 -10.09 -5.82
CA SER A 166 3.51 -10.67 -6.70
C SER A 166 4.93 -10.43 -6.19
N ARG A 167 5.12 -9.55 -5.19
CA ARG A 167 6.43 -9.13 -4.71
C ARG A 167 7.15 -10.24 -3.93
N PRO A 168 8.32 -10.73 -4.41
CA PRO A 168 9.04 -11.84 -3.78
C PRO A 168 9.38 -11.64 -2.29
N PHE A 169 9.71 -10.41 -1.88
CA PHE A 169 10.10 -10.15 -0.49
C PHE A 169 8.99 -10.45 0.53
N LEU A 170 7.72 -10.47 0.11
CA LEU A 170 6.60 -10.79 1.00
C LEU A 170 6.68 -12.22 1.54
N ALA A 171 7.07 -13.18 0.70
CA ALA A 171 7.26 -14.56 1.12
C ALA A 171 8.40 -14.67 2.15
N ILE A 172 9.48 -13.90 1.96
CA ILE A 172 10.60 -13.84 2.89
C ILE A 172 10.14 -13.28 4.24
N CYS A 173 9.38 -12.18 4.25
CA CYS A 173 8.83 -11.62 5.48
C CYS A 173 7.93 -12.63 6.22
N MET A 174 7.03 -13.31 5.51
CA MET A 174 6.12 -14.29 6.13
C MET A 174 6.86 -15.50 6.74
N GLN A 175 7.95 -15.96 6.11
CA GLN A 175 8.81 -16.99 6.69
C GLN A 175 9.58 -16.51 7.93
N ASN A 176 9.65 -15.20 8.16
CA ASN A 176 10.40 -14.55 9.22
C ASN A 176 9.48 -13.77 10.18
N GLY A 177 8.33 -14.33 10.52
CA GLY A 177 7.49 -13.86 11.64
C GLY A 177 6.39 -12.85 11.28
N PHE A 178 6.29 -12.43 10.02
CA PHE A 178 5.15 -11.64 9.57
C PHE A 178 3.95 -12.53 9.20
N THR A 179 2.76 -12.00 9.39
CA THR A 179 1.49 -12.66 9.05
C THR A 179 0.65 -11.77 8.16
N GLU A 180 -0.03 -12.37 7.19
CA GLU A 180 -1.03 -11.66 6.38
C GLU A 180 -2.26 -11.35 7.23
N VAL A 181 -2.66 -10.07 7.26
CA VAL A 181 -3.84 -9.62 8.02
C VAL A 181 -5.04 -9.43 7.11
N ALA A 182 -4.81 -8.91 5.90
CA ALA A 182 -5.87 -8.65 4.94
C ALA A 182 -5.30 -8.61 3.52
N GLN A 183 -6.17 -8.96 2.57
CA GLN A 183 -5.94 -8.73 1.15
C GLN A 183 -6.94 -7.71 0.62
N GLN A 184 -6.46 -6.87 -0.27
CA GLN A 184 -7.24 -5.88 -0.99
C GLN A 184 -7.02 -6.02 -2.49
N MET A 185 -7.88 -5.41 -3.27
CA MET A 185 -7.77 -5.30 -4.71
C MET A 185 -7.87 -3.83 -5.09
N GLN A 186 -6.91 -3.31 -5.87
CA GLN A 186 -7.10 -2.00 -6.50
C GLN A 186 -7.95 -2.17 -7.75
N MET A 187 -8.94 -1.30 -7.90
CA MET A 187 -9.77 -1.23 -9.10
C MET A 187 -9.80 0.19 -9.64
N ARG A 188 -9.93 0.30 -10.96
CA ARG A 188 -9.95 1.57 -11.69
C ARG A 188 -11.11 1.62 -12.67
N LYS A 189 -11.71 2.79 -12.82
CA LYS A 189 -12.64 3.13 -13.89
C LYS A 189 -12.16 4.35 -14.66
N THR A 190 -12.07 4.23 -15.98
CA THR A 190 -11.96 5.41 -16.87
C THR A 190 -13.28 6.16 -16.88
N ILE A 191 -13.22 7.48 -16.71
CA ILE A 191 -14.37 8.37 -16.71
C ILE A 191 -14.42 9.06 -18.08
N HIS A 192 -15.56 8.91 -18.77
CA HIS A 192 -15.83 9.60 -20.01
C HIS A 192 -16.65 10.86 -19.72
N SER A 193 -16.24 11.98 -20.31
CA SER A 193 -16.95 13.27 -20.28
C SER A 193 -18.19 13.25 -21.16
#